data_AF-C0QA37-F1
#
_entry.id   AF-C0QA37-F1
#
_cell.length_a   1.000
_cell.length_b   1.000
_cell.length_c   1.000
_cell.angle_alpha   90.00
_cell.angle_beta   90.00
_cell.angle_gamma   90.00
#
_symmetry.space_group_name_H-M   'P 1'
#
loop_
_entity.id
_entity.type
_entity.pdbx_description
1 polymer ?
#
loop_
_entity_poly.entity_id
_entity_poly.type
_entity_poly.pdbx_seq_one_letter_code
_entity_poly.pdbx_strand_id
1 'polypeptide(L)'
;MEHFTDRLETLIHEKLVCYRQLTALLEADRQAILAMDVDSLWRITTKKNEIARQIERLRCKLLEVLDLQGIVHSMEPASFRLSTLVSLLSKTRDRARIEAMKIAIDAQKDEIQGLASENKRYINDYLKVVGDVMSTIVKMSGQDQYAFSGKICEGRESNHFIRAKV
;
A
#
# COMPACT_ATOMS: atom_id res chain seq x y z
N MET A 1 27.45 26.39 13.46
CA MET A 1 26.99 25.13 14.10
C MET A 1 25.48 25.14 14.29
N GLU A 2 24.87 26.18 14.90
CA GLU A 2 23.40 26.25 15.10
C GLU A 2 22.59 26.15 13.79
N HIS A 3 22.94 26.94 12.76
CA HIS A 3 22.26 26.88 11.45
C HIS A 3 22.30 25.52 10.73
N PHE A 4 23.28 24.67 11.04
CA PHE A 4 23.38 23.34 10.45
C PHE A 4 22.38 22.38 11.11
N THR A 5 22.34 22.37 12.44
CA THR A 5 21.37 21.56 13.18
C THR A 5 19.95 21.96 12.83
N ASP A 6 19.64 23.26 12.80
CA ASP A 6 18.30 23.75 12.48
C ASP A 6 17.83 23.30 11.10
N ARG A 7 18.75 23.27 10.12
CA ARG A 7 18.46 22.80 8.77
C ARG A 7 18.25 21.29 8.71
N LEU A 8 19.06 20.51 9.42
CA LEU A 8 18.83 19.06 9.57
C LEU A 8 17.49 18.78 10.22
N GLU A 9 17.16 19.50 11.28
CA GLU A 9 15.92 19.34 12.01
C GLU A 9 14.70 19.63 11.12
N THR A 10 14.76 20.71 10.35
CA THR A 10 13.71 21.08 9.39
C THR A 10 13.50 19.95 8.37
N LEU A 11 14.57 19.43 7.78
CA LEU A 11 14.48 18.33 6.80
C LEU A 11 13.96 17.02 7.40
N ILE A 12 14.33 16.71 8.64
CA ILE A 12 13.84 15.53 9.36
C ILE A 12 12.35 15.70 9.72
N HIS A 13 11.95 16.91 10.10
CA HIS A 13 10.56 17.24 10.35
C HIS A 13 9.71 17.13 9.09
N GLU A 14 10.16 17.68 7.96
CA GLU A 14 9.51 17.52 6.66
C GLU A 14 9.34 16.05 6.31
N LYS A 15 10.37 15.24 6.56
CA LYS A 15 10.31 13.79 6.34
C LYS A 15 9.26 13.11 7.22
N LEU A 16 9.12 13.51 8.48
CA LEU A 16 8.08 13.02 9.38
C LEU A 16 6.67 13.40 8.88
N VAL A 17 6.50 14.61 8.35
CA VAL A 17 5.23 15.05 7.75
C VAL A 17 4.88 14.17 6.54
N CYS A 18 5.84 13.86 5.67
CA CYS A 18 5.62 12.92 4.55
C CYS A 18 5.15 11.54 5.04
N TYR A 19 5.73 11.00 6.12
CA TYR A 19 5.28 9.73 6.68
C TYR A 19 3.85 9.81 7.22
N ARG A 20 3.49 10.86 7.95
CA ARG A 20 2.12 11.05 8.44
C ARG A 20 1.10 11.17 7.30
N GLN A 21 1.47 11.87 6.23
CA GLN A 21 0.63 11.94 5.02
C GLN A 21 0.47 10.56 4.38
N LEU A 22 1.52 9.73 4.37
CA LEU A 22 1.45 8.38 3.84
C LEU A 22 0.52 7.48 4.68
N THR A 23 0.55 7.61 6.01
CA THR A 23 -0.40 6.95 6.92
C THR A 23 -1.84 7.30 6.56
N ALA A 24 -2.15 8.60 6.45
CA ALA A 24 -3.50 9.06 6.08
C ALA A 24 -3.93 8.57 4.69
N LEU A 25 -3.00 8.50 3.72
CA LEU A 25 -3.29 7.92 2.41
C LEU A 25 -3.58 6.42 2.49
N LEU A 26 -2.92 5.67 3.36
CA LEU A 26 -3.18 4.23 3.54
C LEU A 26 -4.52 3.97 4.24
N GLU A 27 -4.95 4.85 5.14
CA GLU A 27 -6.30 4.78 5.70
C GLU A 27 -7.36 5.10 4.63
N ALA A 28 -7.13 6.12 3.80
CA ALA A 28 -8.01 6.42 2.67
C ALA A 28 -8.03 5.28 1.63
N ASP A 29 -6.88 4.64 1.41
CA ASP A 29 -6.74 3.47 0.55
C ASP A 29 -7.61 2.32 1.05
N ARG A 30 -7.61 2.07 2.37
CA ARG A 30 -8.49 1.08 3.00
C ARG A 30 -9.96 1.38 2.70
N GLN A 31 -10.39 2.63 2.87
CA GLN A 31 -11.79 3.00 2.59
C GLN A 31 -12.15 2.82 1.12
N ALA A 32 -11.24 3.18 0.20
CA ALA A 32 -11.45 2.98 -1.23
C ALA A 32 -11.51 1.49 -1.60
N ILE A 33 -10.69 0.64 -0.98
CA ILE A 33 -10.74 -0.83 -1.15
C ILE A 33 -12.10 -1.37 -0.71
N LEU A 34 -12.57 -0.99 0.49
CA LEU A 34 -13.86 -1.43 1.03
C LEU A 34 -15.04 -0.98 0.16
N ALA A 35 -14.96 0.22 -0.41
CA ALA A 35 -15.96 0.77 -1.32
C ALA A 35 -15.85 0.24 -2.76
N MET A 36 -14.82 -0.56 -3.08
CA MET A 36 -14.47 -0.98 -4.43
C MET A 36 -14.32 0.20 -5.43
N ASP A 37 -13.87 1.36 -4.94
CA ASP A 37 -13.70 2.57 -5.73
C ASP A 37 -12.32 2.58 -6.42
N VAL A 38 -12.29 2.04 -7.64
CA VAL A 38 -11.08 1.91 -8.45
C VAL A 38 -10.46 3.27 -8.81
N ASP A 39 -11.28 4.30 -9.06
CA ASP A 39 -10.78 5.63 -9.44
C ASP A 39 -10.06 6.30 -8.27
N SER A 40 -10.62 6.18 -7.06
CA SER A 40 -9.96 6.63 -5.84
C SER A 40 -8.65 5.86 -5.61
N LEU A 41 -8.61 4.54 -5.84
CA LEU A 41 -7.37 3.76 -5.69
C LEU A 41 -6.25 4.25 -6.62
N TRP A 42 -6.55 4.59 -7.87
CA TRP A 42 -5.57 5.16 -8.80
C TRP A 42 -5.04 6.52 -8.34
N ARG A 43 -5.93 7.40 -7.87
CA ARG A 43 -5.56 8.73 -7.36
C ARG A 43 -4.69 8.62 -6.10
N ILE A 44 -5.07 7.75 -5.16
CA ILE A 44 -4.32 7.52 -3.93
C ILE A 44 -2.95 6.93 -4.26
N THR A 45 -2.87 5.94 -5.17
CA THR A 45 -1.59 5.35 -5.61
C THR A 45 -0.64 6.38 -6.21
N THR A 46 -1.16 7.28 -7.05
CA THR A 46 -0.37 8.40 -7.60
C THR A 46 0.21 9.29 -6.50
N LYS A 47 -0.60 9.64 -5.49
CA LYS A 47 -0.15 10.43 -4.33
C LYS A 47 0.88 9.69 -3.47
N LYS A 48 0.72 8.37 -3.23
CA LYS A 48 1.73 7.56 -2.52
C LYS A 48 3.09 7.62 -3.23
N ASN A 49 3.08 7.49 -4.56
CA ASN A 49 4.29 7.58 -5.38
C ASN A 49 4.94 8.97 -5.33
N GLU A 50 4.14 10.04 -5.30
CA GLU A 50 4.64 11.40 -5.14
C GLU A 50 5.33 11.60 -3.79
N ILE A 51 4.69 11.17 -2.69
CA ILE A 51 5.27 11.25 -1.35
C ILE A 51 6.56 10.41 -1.26
N ALA A 52 6.59 9.21 -1.86
CA ALA A 52 7.79 8.39 -1.90
C ALA A 52 8.96 9.11 -2.58
N ARG A 53 8.70 9.81 -3.71
CA ARG A 53 9.71 10.65 -4.38
C ARG A 53 10.14 11.84 -3.52
N GLN A 54 9.23 12.46 -2.78
CA GLN A 54 9.57 13.53 -1.84
C GLN A 54 10.49 13.04 -0.72
N ILE A 55 10.19 11.87 -0.14
CA ILE A 55 11.06 11.23 0.86
C ILE A 55 12.45 10.97 0.30
N GLU A 56 12.55 10.51 -0.95
CA GLU A 56 13.85 10.28 -1.59
C GLU A 56 14.63 11.58 -1.79
N ARG A 57 13.97 12.64 -2.27
CA ARG A 57 14.58 13.98 -2.38
C ARG A 57 15.06 14.51 -1.03
N LEU A 58 14.30 14.27 0.04
CA LEU A 58 14.70 14.66 1.40
C LEU A 58 15.94 13.89 1.87
N ARG A 59 16.08 12.61 1.50
CA ARG A 59 17.30 11.84 1.78
C ARG A 59 18.50 12.44 1.07
N CYS A 60 18.39 12.78 -0.22
CA CYS A 60 19.46 13.46 -0.95
C CYS A 60 19.86 14.77 -0.27
N LYS A 61 18.89 15.65 0.03
CA LYS A 61 19.15 16.92 0.71
C LYS A 61 19.81 16.75 2.08
N LEU A 62 19.43 15.73 2.83
CA LEU A 62 20.05 15.43 4.13
C LEU A 62 21.52 15.03 3.95
N LEU A 63 21.83 14.20 2.96
CA LEU A 63 23.22 13.80 2.65
C LEU A 63 24.04 14.99 2.14
N GLU A 64 23.48 15.82 1.23
CA GLU A 64 24.12 17.05 0.76
C GLU A 64 24.47 18.00 1.92
N VAL A 65 23.59 18.13 2.92
CA VAL A 65 23.85 18.95 4.11
C VAL A 65 25.02 18.38 4.94
N LEU A 66 25.18 17.05 5.01
CA LEU A 66 26.33 16.41 5.67
C LEU A 66 27.62 16.62 4.86
N ASP A 67 27.56 16.45 3.54
CA ASP A 67 28.69 16.67 2.62
C ASP A 67 29.21 18.12 2.72
N LEU A 68 28.31 19.10 2.75
CA LEU A 68 28.65 20.52 2.90
C LEU A 68 29.33 20.86 4.23
N GLN A 69 29.16 20.03 5.26
CA GLN A 69 29.88 20.17 6.54
C GLN A 69 31.15 19.31 6.60
N GLY A 70 31.50 18.58 5.53
CA GLY A 70 32.64 17.68 5.49
C GLY A 70 32.48 16.44 6.37
N ILE A 71 31.25 16.04 6.70
CA ILE A 71 30.98 14.86 7.52
C ILE A 71 30.99 13.62 6.63
N VAL A 72 31.98 12.75 6.82
CA VAL A 72 32.06 11.47 6.10
C VAL A 72 30.98 10.52 6.64
N HIS A 73 30.00 10.20 5.80
CA HIS A 73 28.84 9.39 6.20
C HIS A 73 28.71 8.05 5.45
N SER A 74 29.44 7.83 4.35
CA SER A 74 29.44 6.58 3.56
C SER A 74 28.04 6.02 3.26
N MET A 75 27.07 6.91 3.04
CA MET A 75 25.66 6.58 2.79
C MET A 75 25.26 7.07 1.41
N GLU A 76 24.43 6.29 0.74
CA GLU A 76 23.73 6.69 -0.47
C GLU A 76 22.26 7.00 -0.15
N PRO A 77 21.54 7.76 -0.98
CA PRO A 77 20.13 8.06 -0.75
C PRO A 77 19.27 6.81 -0.49
N ALA A 78 19.47 5.75 -1.27
CA ALA A 78 18.74 4.49 -1.12
C ALA A 78 19.05 3.74 0.19
N SER A 79 20.27 3.89 0.72
CA SER A 79 20.74 3.23 1.95
C SER A 79 20.68 4.14 3.18
N PHE A 80 20.06 5.32 3.05
CA PHE A 80 19.98 6.32 4.12
C PHE A 80 19.39 5.75 5.42
N ARG A 81 20.12 5.94 6.52
CA ARG A 81 19.69 5.53 7.87
C ARG A 81 19.77 6.70 8.85
N LEU A 82 18.62 7.04 9.46
CA LEU A 82 18.54 8.06 10.50
C LEU A 82 19.38 7.70 11.74
N SER A 83 19.55 6.41 12.06
CA SER A 83 20.43 5.96 13.14
C SER A 83 21.89 6.34 12.88
N THR A 84 22.38 6.16 11.66
CA THR A 84 23.72 6.59 11.26
C THR A 84 23.86 8.11 11.40
N LEU A 85 22.87 8.87 10.92
CA LEU A 85 22.87 10.33 11.08
C LEU A 85 22.95 10.76 12.55
N VAL A 86 22.13 10.18 13.43
CA VAL A 86 22.17 10.47 14.88
C VAL A 86 23.53 10.13 15.50
N SER A 87 24.18 9.05 15.04
CA SER A 87 25.49 8.64 15.55
C SER A 87 26.63 9.59 15.15
N LEU A 88 26.49 10.28 14.01
CA LEU A 88 27.46 11.26 13.51
C LEU A 88 27.37 12.60 14.26
N LEU A 89 26.29 12.86 14.96
CA LEU A 89 26.11 14.09 15.75
C LEU A 89 26.81 13.97 17.10
N SER A 90 27.55 15.03 17.47
CA SER A 90 28.12 15.18 18.80
C SER A 90 27.04 15.10 19.89
N LYS A 91 27.41 14.69 21.12
CA LYS A 91 26.49 14.58 22.27
C LYS A 91 26.05 15.96 22.79
N THR A 92 25.29 16.69 21.99
CA THR A 92 24.71 18.00 22.30
C THR A 92 23.19 17.87 22.47
N ARG A 93 22.55 18.93 23.01
CA ARG A 93 21.08 19.02 23.14
C ARG A 93 20.33 18.73 21.84
N ASP A 94 20.96 19.07 20.73
CA ASP A 94 20.49 18.86 19.35
C ASP A 94 20.32 17.39 18.99
N ARG A 95 21.24 16.53 19.46
CA ARG A 95 21.16 15.08 19.24
C ARG A 95 19.89 14.50 19.85
N ALA A 96 19.53 14.92 21.07
CA ALA A 96 18.34 14.42 21.76
C ALA A 96 17.05 14.76 21.01
N ARG A 97 16.96 15.97 20.41
CA ARG A 97 15.82 16.37 19.57
C ARG A 97 15.71 15.50 18.32
N ILE A 98 16.82 15.32 17.61
CA ILE A 98 16.86 14.51 16.39
C ILE A 98 16.58 13.03 16.70
N GLU A 99 17.04 12.54 17.84
CA GLU A 99 16.76 11.19 18.32
C GLU A 99 15.26 10.98 18.64
N ALA A 100 14.61 11.95 19.26
CA ALA A 100 13.16 11.92 19.46
C ALA A 100 12.39 11.89 18.13
N MET A 101 12.83 12.66 17.13
CA MET A 101 12.23 12.63 15.79
C MET A 101 12.47 11.30 15.08
N LYS A 102 13.64 10.70 15.24
CA LYS A 102 13.92 9.34 14.73
C LYS A 102 12.92 8.35 15.31
N ILE A 103 12.70 8.35 16.62
CA ILE A 103 11.74 7.45 17.27
C ILE A 103 10.34 7.65 16.70
N ALA A 104 9.91 8.90 16.54
CA ALA A 104 8.61 9.21 15.94
C ALA A 104 8.50 8.71 14.48
N ILE A 105 9.55 8.88 13.68
CA ILE A 105 9.60 8.38 12.30
C ILE A 105 9.56 6.85 12.27
N ASP A 106 10.29 6.17 13.15
CA ASP A 106 10.33 4.72 13.21
C ASP A 106 8.95 4.17 13.61
N ALA A 107 8.29 4.76 14.61
CA ALA A 107 6.91 4.41 14.97
C ALA A 107 5.93 4.59 13.79
N GLN A 108 6.06 5.67 13.02
CA GLN A 108 5.23 5.89 11.83
C GLN A 108 5.49 4.85 10.73
N LYS A 109 6.72 4.37 10.54
CA LYS A 109 7.01 3.30 9.58
C LYS A 109 6.36 1.98 9.99
N ASP A 110 6.40 1.66 11.28
CA ASP A 110 5.78 0.44 11.81
C ASP A 110 4.26 0.47 11.58
N GLU A 111 3.63 1.62 11.84
CA GLU A 111 2.21 1.85 11.55
C GLU A 111 1.88 1.70 10.06
N ILE A 112 2.66 2.34 9.19
CA ILE A 112 2.55 2.22 7.73
C ILE A 112 2.67 0.77 7.27
N GLN A 113 3.62 0.02 7.83
CA GLN A 113 3.81 -1.39 7.50
C GLN A 113 2.61 -2.24 7.92
N GLY A 114 2.04 -1.98 9.10
CA GLY A 114 0.81 -2.60 9.56
C GLY A 114 -0.37 -2.34 8.61
N LEU A 115 -0.64 -1.07 8.31
CA LEU A 115 -1.73 -0.66 7.40
C LEU A 115 -1.55 -1.23 5.99
N ALA A 116 -0.34 -1.18 5.44
CA ALA A 116 -0.07 -1.71 4.10
C ALA A 116 -0.28 -3.23 4.04
N SER A 117 0.09 -3.95 5.10
CA SER A 117 -0.11 -5.40 5.19
C SER A 117 -1.59 -5.76 5.28
N GLU A 118 -2.37 -4.99 6.04
CA GLU A 118 -3.81 -5.14 6.15
C GLU A 118 -4.52 -4.84 4.82
N ASN A 119 -4.19 -3.71 4.17
CA ASN A 119 -4.76 -3.37 2.87
C ASN A 119 -4.47 -4.45 1.81
N LYS A 120 -3.24 -4.99 1.80
CA LYS A 120 -2.88 -6.10 0.92
C LYS A 120 -3.73 -7.35 1.18
N ARG A 121 -4.01 -7.67 2.44
CA ARG A 121 -4.92 -8.76 2.81
C ARG A 121 -6.32 -8.52 2.25
N TYR A 122 -6.90 -7.34 2.47
CA TYR A 122 -8.23 -7.01 1.94
C TYR A 122 -8.31 -7.14 0.42
N ILE A 123 -7.32 -6.60 -0.31
CA ILE A 123 -7.27 -6.72 -1.77
C ILE A 123 -7.26 -8.20 -2.19
N ASN A 124 -6.43 -9.04 -1.56
CA ASN A 124 -6.37 -10.46 -1.88
C ASN A 124 -7.69 -11.18 -1.61
N ASP A 125 -8.35 -10.88 -0.48
CA ASP A 125 -9.63 -11.49 -0.12
C ASP A 125 -10.73 -11.09 -1.12
N TYR A 126 -10.80 -9.81 -1.50
CA TYR A 126 -11.77 -9.35 -2.51
C TYR A 126 -11.51 -9.95 -3.90
N LEU A 127 -10.25 -9.99 -4.34
CA LEU A 127 -9.90 -10.61 -5.62
C LEU A 127 -10.23 -12.10 -5.65
N LYS A 128 -10.07 -12.80 -4.53
CA LYS A 128 -10.46 -14.21 -4.41
C LYS A 128 -11.96 -14.39 -4.60
N VAL A 129 -12.78 -13.58 -3.94
CA VAL A 129 -14.24 -13.62 -4.09
C VAL A 129 -14.66 -13.33 -5.53
N VAL A 130 -14.06 -12.32 -6.16
CA VAL A 130 -14.31 -12.02 -7.59
C VAL A 130 -13.94 -13.22 -8.47
N GLY A 131 -12.80 -13.86 -8.20
CA GLY A 131 -12.39 -15.09 -8.89
C GLY A 131 -13.39 -16.24 -8.72
N ASP A 132 -13.89 -16.46 -7.51
CA ASP A 132 -14.86 -17.52 -7.20
C ASP A 132 -16.20 -17.28 -7.93
N VAL A 133 -16.69 -16.03 -7.96
CA VAL A 133 -17.89 -15.63 -8.70
C VAL A 133 -17.70 -15.84 -10.20
N MET A 134 -16.58 -15.38 -10.76
CA MET A 134 -16.28 -15.57 -12.18
C MET A 134 -16.19 -17.06 -12.54
N SER A 135 -15.59 -17.88 -11.67
CA SER A 135 -15.53 -19.33 -11.88
C SER A 135 -16.91 -19.98 -11.92
N THR A 136 -17.85 -19.48 -11.11
CA THR A 136 -19.24 -19.95 -11.08
C THR A 136 -19.95 -19.59 -12.37
N ILE A 137 -19.81 -18.33 -12.84
CA ILE A 137 -20.40 -17.87 -14.11
C ILE A 137 -19.87 -18.70 -15.29
N VAL A 138 -18.56 -18.92 -15.36
CA VAL A 138 -17.94 -19.73 -16.42
C VAL A 138 -18.44 -21.17 -16.39
N LYS A 139 -18.53 -21.79 -15.20
CA LYS A 139 -19.10 -23.14 -15.05
C LYS A 139 -20.56 -23.22 -15.49
N MET A 140 -21.38 -22.21 -15.21
CA MET A 140 -22.77 -22.14 -15.69
C MET A 140 -22.85 -21.98 -17.21
N SER A 141 -21.92 -21.25 -17.83
CA SER A 141 -21.88 -21.13 -19.30
C SER A 141 -21.42 -22.40 -20.03
N GLY A 142 -20.82 -23.36 -19.31
CA GLY A 142 -20.40 -24.66 -19.81
C GLY A 142 -21.32 -25.82 -19.42
N GLN A 143 -22.35 -25.59 -18.60
CA GLN A 143 -23.41 -26.57 -18.37
C GLN A 143 -24.33 -26.58 -19.58
N ASP A 144 -24.60 -27.79 -20.08
CA ASP A 144 -25.41 -28.08 -21.26
C ASP A 144 -26.60 -27.11 -21.37
N GLN A 145 -26.56 -26.28 -22.42
CA GLN A 145 -27.76 -25.59 -22.88
C GLN A 145 -28.84 -26.67 -23.02
N TYR A 146 -30.04 -26.41 -22.47
CA TYR A 146 -31.19 -27.28 -22.64
C TYR A 146 -31.31 -27.64 -24.12
N ALA A 147 -30.98 -28.88 -24.48
CA ALA A 147 -30.71 -29.26 -25.87
C ALA A 147 -31.98 -29.33 -26.74
N PHE A 148 -33.11 -28.80 -26.26
CA PHE A 148 -34.45 -28.91 -26.86
C PHE A 148 -34.77 -30.33 -27.35
N SER A 149 -34.15 -31.36 -26.76
CA SER A 149 -34.31 -32.75 -27.18
C SER A 149 -35.24 -33.48 -26.20
N GLY A 150 -36.53 -33.16 -26.30
CA GLY A 150 -37.57 -34.01 -25.74
C GLY A 150 -37.82 -35.18 -26.69
N LYS A 151 -37.69 -36.43 -26.22
CA LYS A 151 -38.28 -37.57 -26.94
C LYS A 151 -39.74 -37.68 -26.53
N ILE A 152 -40.64 -37.49 -27.49
CA ILE A 152 -42.04 -37.91 -27.33
C ILE A 152 -42.01 -39.44 -27.34
N CYS A 153 -42.34 -40.05 -26.20
CA CYS A 153 -42.55 -41.48 -26.15
C CYS A 153 -43.79 -41.80 -26.98
N GLU A 154 -43.62 -42.49 -28.11
CA GLU A 154 -44.72 -43.11 -28.85
C GLU A 154 -45.22 -44.32 -28.05
N GLY A 155 -45.90 -44.03 -26.95
CA GLY A 155 -46.71 -44.98 -26.21
C GLY A 155 -48.16 -44.58 -26.40
N ARG A 156 -48.91 -45.41 -27.15
CA ARG A 156 -50.37 -45.39 -27.08
C ARG A 156 -50.76 -45.75 -25.65
N GLU A 157 -50.95 -44.74 -24.82
CA GLU A 157 -52.07 -44.59 -23.90
C GLU A 157 -51.89 -43.29 -23.10
N SER A 158 -53.00 -42.59 -22.94
CA SER A 158 -53.15 -41.29 -22.32
C SER A 158 -52.48 -41.20 -20.94
N ASN A 159 -51.38 -40.44 -20.87
CA ASN A 159 -51.18 -39.33 -19.92
C ASN A 159 -49.76 -38.79 -20.10
N HIS A 160 -49.67 -37.57 -20.64
CA HIS A 160 -48.42 -36.86 -20.88
C HIS A 160 -47.66 -36.64 -19.57
N PHE A 161 -46.58 -37.39 -19.38
CA PHE A 161 -45.51 -37.04 -18.46
C PHE A 161 -44.22 -36.87 -19.26
N ILE A 162 -43.80 -35.62 -19.43
CA ILE A 162 -42.45 -35.31 -19.92
C ILE A 162 -41.48 -35.81 -18.85
N ARG A 163 -40.73 -36.87 -19.16
CA ARG A 163 -39.64 -37.34 -18.31
C ARG A 163 -38.35 -36.69 -18.79
N ALA A 164 -37.96 -35.59 -18.16
CA ALA A 164 -36.63 -35.03 -18.32
C ALA A 164 -35.62 -35.95 -17.62
N LYS A 165 -34.57 -36.36 -18.32
CA LYS A 165 -33.40 -36.99 -17.69
C LYS A 165 -32.49 -35.86 -17.21
N VAL A 166 -32.25 -35.82 -15.90
CA VAL A 166 -31.15 -35.09 -15.26
C VAL A 166 -29.91 -35.97 -15.30
#